data_AF-A0A920Q0Z7-F1
#
_entry.id   AF-A0A920Q0Z7-F1
#
_cell.length_a   1.000
_cell.length_b   1.000
_cell.length_c   1.000
_cell.angle_alpha   90.00
_cell.angle_beta   90.00
_cell.angle_gamma   90.00
#
_symmetry.space_group_name_H-M   'P 1'
#
loop_
_entity.id
_entity.type
_entity.pdbx_description
1 polymer ?
#
loop_
_entity_poly.entity_id
_entity_poly.type
_entity_poly.pdbx_seq_one_letter_code
_entity_poly.pdbx_strand_id
1 'polypeptide(L)'
;MSRGKGQPTIAPQNDAPNPYRTIDDWATLPAGRTWGSTGGVDMDRDGQHIWVAERCGGNSCAGVDFDPVLKFDTNGHLVASFGGGLMIQPHGLHVDPDGNVWVTDAQGPDGENPQRDGKGHVVLKFSVEGELLMTLGTPVLGQLVAIR
;
A
#
# COMPACT_ATOMS: atom_id res chain seq x y z
N MET A 1 -5.55 27.63 -18.89
CA MET A 1 -4.74 26.84 -17.94
C MET A 1 -5.08 27.31 -16.53
N SER A 2 -5.97 26.61 -15.83
CA SER A 2 -6.34 26.97 -14.45
C SER A 2 -5.31 26.36 -13.50
N ARG A 3 -4.57 27.21 -12.76
CA ARG A 3 -3.69 26.77 -11.69
C ARG A 3 -4.57 26.29 -10.54
N GLY A 4 -4.49 25.02 -10.19
CA GLY A 4 -5.14 24.48 -8.98
C GLY A 4 -4.69 25.29 -7.77
N LYS A 5 -5.64 25.72 -6.94
CA LYS A 5 -5.34 26.37 -5.66
C LYS A 5 -4.61 25.35 -4.78
N GLY A 6 -3.34 25.61 -4.45
CA GLY A 6 -2.61 24.81 -3.47
C GLY A 6 -3.34 24.79 -2.14
N GLN A 7 -3.17 23.71 -1.36
CA GLN A 7 -3.69 23.65 -0.01
C GLN A 7 -3.27 24.90 0.77
N PRO A 8 -4.19 25.56 1.49
CA PRO A 8 -3.83 26.69 2.33
C PRO A 8 -2.79 26.24 3.36
N THR A 9 -1.76 27.05 3.57
CA THR A 9 -0.80 26.84 4.65
C THR A 9 -1.50 27.08 5.98
N ILE A 10 -1.98 26.01 6.60
CA ILE A 10 -2.60 26.01 7.92
C ILE A 10 -1.49 25.67 8.92
N ALA A 11 -1.31 26.50 9.95
CA ALA A 11 -0.40 26.18 11.04
C ALA A 11 -0.91 24.93 11.77
N PRO A 12 -0.06 23.91 12.02
CA PRO A 12 -0.48 22.74 12.77
C PRO A 12 -0.99 23.16 14.15
N GLN A 13 -2.24 22.83 14.46
CA GLN A 13 -2.91 23.22 15.70
C GLN A 13 -2.63 22.28 16.89
N ASN A 14 -1.80 21.25 16.72
CA ASN A 14 -1.56 20.29 17.79
C ASN A 14 -0.50 20.84 18.77
N ASP A 15 -0.96 21.57 19.79
CA ASP A 15 -0.18 22.17 20.87
C ASP A 15 -0.18 21.34 22.16
N ALA A 16 -0.80 20.15 22.15
CA ALA A 16 -0.75 19.21 23.26
C ALA A 16 0.68 18.64 23.46
N PRO A 17 1.10 18.31 24.69
CA PRO A 17 2.37 17.64 24.93
C PRO A 17 2.46 16.34 24.13
N ASN A 18 3.47 16.24 23.26
CA ASN A 18 3.74 15.05 22.47
C ASN A 18 4.90 14.26 23.10
N PRO A 19 4.66 13.11 23.76
CA PRO A 19 5.73 12.29 24.32
C PRO A 19 6.51 11.52 23.23
N TYR A 20 6.04 11.53 21.99
CA TYR A 20 6.69 10.88 20.86
C TYR A 20 7.66 11.82 20.15
N ARG A 21 8.75 11.24 19.64
CA ARG A 21 9.70 11.91 18.77
C ARG A 21 9.71 11.20 17.42
N THR A 22 9.91 11.97 16.36
CA THR A 22 10.20 11.39 15.04
C THR A 22 11.55 10.71 15.08
N ILE A 23 11.63 9.52 14.50
CA ILE A 23 12.88 8.84 14.16
C ILE A 23 12.89 8.77 12.64
N ASP A 24 13.72 9.61 12.05
CA ASP A 24 13.93 9.61 10.60
C ASP A 24 14.69 8.35 10.19
N ASP A 25 14.44 7.88 8.96
CA ASP A 25 15.16 6.76 8.33
C ASP A 25 15.19 5.44 9.13
N TRP A 26 14.17 5.20 9.96
CA TRP A 26 14.07 3.97 10.75
C TRP A 26 14.00 2.71 9.86
N ALA A 27 13.13 2.68 8.84
CA ALA A 27 12.95 1.51 7.99
C ALA A 27 13.71 1.60 6.66
N THR A 28 14.49 0.56 6.38
CA THR A 28 15.35 0.48 5.19
C THR A 28 14.80 -0.52 4.18
N LEU A 29 14.64 -0.09 2.92
CA LEU A 29 14.29 -0.97 1.82
C LEU A 29 15.53 -1.65 1.22
N PRO A 30 15.36 -2.79 0.51
CA PRO A 30 16.45 -3.44 -0.22
C PRO A 30 17.15 -2.50 -1.20
N ALA A 31 18.42 -2.76 -1.49
CA ALA A 31 19.20 -1.95 -2.44
C ALA A 31 18.48 -1.81 -3.79
N GLY A 32 18.42 -0.58 -4.30
CA GLY A 32 17.73 -0.27 -5.56
C GLY A 32 16.23 0.03 -5.43
N ARG A 33 15.63 -0.13 -4.23
CA ARG A 33 14.28 0.34 -3.94
C ARG A 33 14.33 1.72 -3.29
N THR A 34 13.37 2.56 -3.64
CA THR A 34 13.07 3.82 -2.94
C THR A 34 11.69 3.72 -2.31
N TRP A 35 11.46 4.48 -1.23
CA TRP A 35 10.15 4.58 -0.61
C TRP A 35 9.17 5.30 -1.54
N GLY A 36 8.00 4.70 -1.75
CA GLY A 36 6.82 5.39 -2.25
C GLY A 36 5.94 5.88 -1.11
N SER A 37 4.74 6.34 -1.48
CA SER A 37 3.73 6.76 -0.52
C SER A 37 3.23 5.54 0.27
N THR A 38 3.24 5.68 1.60
CA THR A 38 2.65 4.70 2.51
C THR A 38 1.14 4.86 2.55
N GLY A 39 0.39 3.83 2.19
CA GLY A 39 -1.07 3.81 2.26
C GLY A 39 -1.57 3.51 3.66
N GLY A 40 -1.00 2.49 4.31
CA GLY A 40 -1.43 2.03 5.62
C GLY A 40 -0.33 1.26 6.36
N VAL A 41 -0.46 1.20 7.67
CA VAL A 41 0.41 0.42 8.56
C VAL A 41 -0.44 -0.24 9.63
N ASP A 42 -0.02 -1.40 10.13
CA ASP A 42 -0.63 -2.05 11.29
C ASP A 42 0.42 -2.90 12.03
N MET A 43 0.16 -3.16 13.31
CA MET A 43 1.03 -3.98 14.16
C MET A 43 0.77 -5.45 13.87
N ASP A 44 1.84 -6.25 13.76
CA ASP A 44 1.70 -7.69 13.69
C ASP A 44 1.22 -8.28 15.03
N ARG A 45 0.59 -9.45 15.00
CA ARG A 45 0.07 -10.13 16.20
C ARG A 45 1.16 -10.53 17.19
N ASP A 46 2.40 -10.62 16.74
CA ASP A 46 3.55 -10.89 17.61
C ASP A 46 3.98 -9.69 18.47
N GLY A 47 3.48 -8.48 18.18
CA GLY A 47 3.79 -7.25 18.91
C GLY A 47 5.23 -6.75 18.72
N GLN A 48 5.97 -7.29 17.75
CA GLN A 48 7.38 -6.97 17.48
C GLN A 48 7.63 -6.51 16.04
N HIS A 49 6.67 -6.75 15.14
CA HIS A 49 6.79 -6.35 13.74
C HIS A 49 5.67 -5.42 13.32
N ILE A 50 5.96 -4.61 12.30
CA ILE A 50 5.00 -3.70 11.68
C ILE A 50 4.82 -4.08 10.22
N TRP A 51 3.57 -4.16 9.79
CA TRP A 51 3.19 -4.30 8.39
C TRP A 51 2.97 -2.94 7.77
N VAL A 52 3.39 -2.78 6.51
CA VAL A 52 3.31 -1.54 5.75
C VAL A 52 2.78 -1.83 4.34
N ALA A 53 1.80 -1.04 3.90
CA ALA A 53 1.33 -0.97 2.53
C ALA A 53 2.03 0.18 1.79
N GLU A 54 2.98 -0.14 0.93
CA GLU A 54 3.87 0.77 0.20
C GLU A 54 3.46 0.84 -1.29
N ARG A 55 3.49 2.04 -1.89
CA ARG A 55 3.08 2.25 -3.29
C ARG A 55 4.24 2.13 -4.29
N CYS A 56 4.95 1.01 -4.22
CA CYS A 56 5.97 0.53 -5.16
C CYS A 56 7.02 1.56 -5.59
N GLY A 57 7.48 2.43 -4.69
CA GLY A 57 8.49 3.46 -4.94
C GLY A 57 7.94 4.77 -5.51
N GLY A 58 6.62 4.89 -5.67
CA GLY A 58 5.94 6.08 -6.16
C GLY A 58 4.61 6.30 -5.45
N ASN A 59 3.57 6.66 -6.21
CA ASN A 59 2.20 6.78 -5.69
C ASN A 59 1.22 5.79 -6.36
N SER A 60 1.78 4.79 -7.04
CA SER A 60 1.06 3.68 -7.69
C SER A 60 2.01 2.51 -7.94
N CYS A 61 1.46 1.31 -7.91
CA CYS A 61 2.08 0.05 -8.31
C CYS A 61 1.74 -0.37 -9.75
N ALA A 62 1.04 0.45 -10.53
CA ALA A 62 0.75 0.12 -11.92
C ALA A 62 2.04 0.01 -12.76
N GLY A 63 2.23 -1.14 -13.41
CA GLY A 63 3.35 -1.39 -14.31
C GLY A 63 4.67 -1.75 -13.63
N VAL A 64 4.66 -1.94 -12.32
CA VAL A 64 5.80 -2.42 -11.52
C VAL A 64 5.38 -3.65 -10.71
N ASP A 65 6.32 -4.55 -10.47
CA ASP A 65 6.07 -5.83 -9.80
C ASP A 65 6.76 -5.92 -8.43
N PHE A 66 7.04 -4.76 -7.83
CA PHE A 66 7.57 -4.71 -6.48
C PHE A 66 6.51 -5.11 -5.48
N ASP A 67 6.91 -5.87 -4.47
CA ASP A 67 6.05 -6.19 -3.33
C ASP A 67 5.64 -4.91 -2.59
N PRO A 68 4.34 -4.62 -2.47
CA PRO A 68 3.84 -3.48 -1.73
C PRO A 68 3.52 -3.79 -0.27
N VAL A 69 3.39 -5.05 0.12
CA VAL A 69 3.15 -5.43 1.52
C VAL A 69 4.48 -5.79 2.14
N LEU A 70 4.91 -5.01 3.12
CA LEU A 70 6.25 -5.08 3.71
C LEU A 70 6.13 -5.32 5.21
N LYS A 71 6.98 -6.19 5.76
CA LYS A 71 7.10 -6.45 7.20
C LYS A 71 8.44 -5.97 7.71
N PHE A 72 8.45 -5.16 8.75
CA PHE A 72 9.68 -4.68 9.39
C PHE A 72 9.79 -5.15 10.83
N ASP A 73 11.01 -5.47 11.26
CA ASP A 73 11.33 -5.66 12.68
C ASP A 73 11.42 -4.30 13.41
N THR A 74 11.58 -4.33 14.74
CA THR A 74 11.69 -3.13 15.57
C THR A 74 12.89 -2.23 15.23
N ASN A 75 13.91 -2.75 14.55
CA ASN A 75 15.07 -1.99 14.08
C ASN A 75 14.91 -1.48 12.65
N GLY A 76 13.78 -1.73 12.00
CA GLY A 76 13.48 -1.28 10.65
C GLY A 76 14.12 -2.13 9.55
N HIS A 77 14.53 -3.37 9.86
CA HIS A 77 14.94 -4.32 8.83
C HIS A 77 13.71 -4.95 8.19
N LEU A 78 13.70 -5.00 6.85
CA LEU A 78 12.68 -5.74 6.12
C LEU A 78 12.87 -7.25 6.35
N VAL A 79 11.86 -7.92 6.91
CA VAL A 79 11.89 -9.35 7.23
C VAL A 79 10.94 -10.19 6.37
N ALA A 80 9.97 -9.57 5.69
CA ALA A 80 9.13 -10.22 4.69
C ALA A 80 8.56 -9.18 3.71
N SER A 81 8.29 -9.60 2.49
CA SER A 81 7.53 -8.82 1.52
C SER A 81 6.75 -9.74 0.57
N PHE A 82 5.58 -9.28 0.10
CA PHE A 82 4.77 -9.99 -0.88
C PHE A 82 3.75 -9.06 -1.56
N GLY A 83 3.01 -9.62 -2.52
CA GLY A 83 1.87 -8.98 -3.19
C GLY A 83 2.22 -8.21 -4.46
N GLY A 84 3.45 -8.37 -4.98
CA GLY A 84 3.88 -7.82 -6.26
C GLY A 84 2.87 -8.09 -7.38
N GLY A 85 2.58 -7.03 -8.15
CA GLY A 85 1.76 -7.16 -9.36
C GLY A 85 0.27 -7.36 -9.14
N LEU A 86 -0.20 -7.50 -7.89
CA LEU A 86 -1.61 -7.75 -7.58
C LEU A 86 -2.45 -6.47 -7.43
N MET A 87 -1.81 -5.32 -7.21
CA MET A 87 -2.48 -4.07 -6.83
C MET A 87 -2.00 -2.86 -7.65
N ILE A 88 -2.83 -1.81 -7.70
CA ILE A 88 -2.54 -0.53 -8.35
C ILE A 88 -2.21 0.54 -7.31
N GLN A 89 -2.98 0.63 -6.24
CA GLN A 89 -2.80 1.57 -5.15
C GLN A 89 -3.20 0.94 -3.81
N PRO A 90 -2.30 0.15 -3.19
CA PRO A 90 -2.48 -0.29 -1.81
C PRO A 90 -2.69 0.94 -0.91
N HIS A 91 -3.81 0.96 -0.19
CA HIS A 91 -4.30 2.15 0.49
C HIS A 91 -4.63 1.91 1.96
N GLY A 92 -5.31 0.84 2.31
CA GLY A 92 -5.56 0.45 3.71
C GLY A 92 -4.84 -0.84 4.02
N LEU A 93 -4.41 -1.01 5.27
CA LEU A 93 -3.83 -2.25 5.79
C LEU A 93 -4.46 -2.57 7.14
N HIS A 94 -4.78 -3.84 7.37
CA HIS A 94 -5.23 -4.35 8.66
C HIS A 94 -4.74 -5.78 8.92
N VAL A 95 -4.34 -6.08 10.15
CA VAL A 95 -4.01 -7.45 10.59
C VAL A 95 -5.17 -8.02 11.40
N ASP A 96 -5.74 -9.13 10.94
CA ASP A 96 -6.86 -9.79 11.63
C ASP A 96 -6.40 -10.64 12.83
N PRO A 97 -7.32 -11.13 13.69
CA PRO A 97 -6.97 -11.90 14.87
C PRO A 97 -6.14 -13.16 14.62
N ASP A 98 -6.24 -13.75 13.42
CA ASP A 98 -5.51 -14.95 13.00
C ASP A 98 -4.12 -14.60 12.41
N GLY A 99 -3.78 -13.31 12.32
CA GLY A 99 -2.51 -12.82 11.78
C GLY A 99 -2.50 -12.65 10.26
N ASN A 100 -3.66 -12.75 9.60
CA ASN A 100 -3.73 -12.50 8.16
C ASN A 100 -3.69 -11.00 7.88
N VAL A 101 -3.05 -10.64 6.77
CA VAL A 101 -2.88 -9.25 6.34
C VAL A 101 -3.93 -8.91 5.28
N TRP A 102 -4.74 -7.90 5.55
CA TRP A 102 -5.76 -7.39 4.66
C TRP A 102 -5.31 -6.08 4.05
N VAL A 103 -5.45 -5.94 2.73
CA VAL A 103 -5.06 -4.73 2.00
C VAL A 103 -6.19 -4.28 1.08
N THR A 104 -6.53 -3.00 1.10
CA THR A 104 -7.50 -2.40 0.16
C THR A 104 -6.77 -1.74 -1.00
N ASP A 105 -7.19 -2.03 -2.23
CA ASP A 105 -6.70 -1.36 -3.43
C ASP A 105 -7.67 -0.25 -3.85
N ALA A 106 -7.22 1.01 -3.71
CA ALA A 106 -8.08 2.18 -3.88
C ALA A 106 -8.35 2.55 -5.34
N GLN A 107 -7.60 1.98 -6.28
CA GLN A 107 -7.69 2.31 -7.69
C GLN A 107 -8.02 1.08 -8.53
N GLY A 108 -8.60 1.26 -9.72
CA GLY A 108 -8.88 0.22 -10.71
C GLY A 108 -8.47 0.67 -12.11
N PRO A 109 -8.94 0.02 -13.18
CA PRO A 109 -8.74 0.48 -14.54
C PRO A 109 -9.31 1.88 -14.76
N ASP A 110 -8.63 2.71 -15.55
CA ASP A 110 -9.05 4.08 -15.89
C ASP A 110 -9.36 4.26 -17.39
N GLY A 111 -9.10 3.23 -18.21
CA GLY A 111 -9.25 3.29 -19.66
C GLY A 111 -8.12 4.03 -20.39
N GLU A 112 -7.08 4.48 -19.67
CA GLU A 112 -5.95 5.24 -20.21
C GLU A 112 -4.64 4.48 -20.06
N ASN A 113 -4.38 3.92 -18.87
CA ASN A 113 -3.16 3.19 -18.58
C ASN A 113 -3.42 1.66 -18.57
N PRO A 114 -3.00 0.93 -19.62
CA PRO A 114 -3.25 -0.51 -19.72
C PRO A 114 -2.58 -1.34 -18.62
N GLN A 115 -1.57 -0.79 -17.93
CA GLN A 115 -0.92 -1.48 -16.80
C GLN A 115 -1.82 -1.63 -15.57
N ARG A 116 -2.98 -0.96 -15.58
CA ARG A 116 -4.03 -1.02 -14.54
C ARG A 116 -5.09 -2.07 -14.87
N ASP A 117 -5.15 -2.57 -16.09
CA ASP A 117 -6.21 -3.49 -16.50
C ASP A 117 -6.14 -4.81 -15.73
N GLY A 118 -7.32 -5.32 -15.33
CA GLY A 118 -7.44 -6.59 -14.60
C GLY A 118 -7.05 -6.52 -13.13
N LYS A 119 -6.84 -5.34 -12.55
CA LYS A 119 -6.46 -5.15 -11.14
C LYS A 119 -7.30 -4.08 -10.45
N GLY A 120 -7.32 -4.16 -9.12
CA GLY A 120 -7.81 -3.09 -8.26
C GLY A 120 -9.31 -3.02 -8.05
N HIS A 121 -9.73 -2.06 -7.23
CA HIS A 121 -11.06 -1.99 -6.60
C HIS A 121 -11.44 -3.30 -5.87
N VAL A 122 -10.47 -3.87 -5.17
CA VAL A 122 -10.62 -5.10 -4.40
C VAL A 122 -10.04 -4.95 -3.00
N VAL A 123 -10.43 -5.87 -2.12
CA VAL A 123 -9.73 -6.14 -0.86
C VAL A 123 -9.07 -7.50 -0.95
N LEU A 124 -7.78 -7.57 -0.65
CA LEU A 124 -7.00 -8.80 -0.68
C LEU A 124 -6.70 -9.24 0.74
N LYS A 125 -6.84 -10.54 1.03
CA LYS A 125 -6.41 -11.17 2.27
C LYS A 125 -5.22 -12.08 1.99
N PHE A 126 -4.14 -11.88 2.71
CA PHE A 126 -2.94 -12.70 2.66
C PHE A 126 -2.73 -13.47 3.96
N SER A 127 -2.15 -14.66 3.90
CA SER A 127 -1.62 -15.34 5.08
C SER A 127 -0.44 -14.57 5.68
N VAL A 128 0.00 -14.96 6.87
CA VAL A 128 1.21 -14.37 7.49
C VAL A 128 2.48 -14.66 6.66
N GLU A 129 2.49 -15.75 5.90
CA GLU A 129 3.55 -16.10 4.94
C GLU A 129 3.40 -15.40 3.58
N GLY A 130 2.33 -14.64 3.36
CA GLY A 130 2.11 -13.89 2.12
C GLY A 130 1.33 -14.60 1.03
N GLU A 131 0.71 -15.76 1.32
CA GLU A 131 -0.15 -16.45 0.36
C GLU A 131 -1.49 -15.71 0.19
N LEU A 132 -1.94 -15.48 -1.04
CA LEU A 132 -3.25 -14.87 -1.28
C LEU A 132 -4.37 -15.86 -0.94
N LEU A 133 -5.12 -15.58 0.12
CA LEU A 133 -6.19 -16.44 0.62
C LEU A 133 -7.57 -16.04 0.08
N MET A 134 -7.78 -14.75 -0.15
CA MET A 134 -9.09 -14.23 -0.57
C MET A 134 -8.96 -12.93 -1.35
N THR A 135 -9.88 -12.74 -2.30
CA THR A 135 -10.15 -11.46 -2.96
C THR A 135 -11.63 -11.13 -2.77
N LEU A 136 -11.93 -9.96 -2.21
CA LEU A 136 -13.28 -9.39 -2.16
C LEU A 136 -13.40 -8.32 -3.25
N GLY A 137 -14.47 -8.42 -4.04
CA GLY A 137 -14.65 -7.63 -5.25
C GLY A 137 -14.26 -8.41 -6.50
N THR A 138 -14.38 -7.79 -7.66
CA THR A 138 -13.98 -8.37 -8.93
C THR A 138 -12.95 -7.44 -9.54
N PRO A 139 -11.69 -7.87 -9.74
CA PRO A 139 -10.71 -7.11 -10.49
C PRO A 139 -11.32 -6.80 -11.84
N VAL A 140 -11.61 -5.53 -12.10
CA VAL A 140 -12.41 -5.14 -13.26
C VAL A 140 -11.59 -5.50 -14.50
N LEU A 141 -12.10 -6.42 -15.32
CA LEU A 141 -11.58 -6.60 -16.67
C LEU A 141 -11.81 -5.29 -17.39
N GLY A 142 -10.72 -4.63 -17.83
CA GLY A 142 -10.80 -3.45 -18.69
C GLY A 142 -11.79 -3.76 -19.81
N GLN A 143 -12.85 -2.96 -19.88
CA GLN A 143 -14.03 -3.24 -20.69
C GLN A 143 -13.67 -3.15 -22.18
N LEU A 144 -13.18 -4.24 -22.78
CA LEU A 144 -13.21 -4.43 -24.23
C LEU A 144 -14.63 -4.85 -24.63
N VAL A 145 -15.57 -3.91 -24.59
CA VAL A 145 -16.77 -4.00 -25.43
C VAL A 145 -16.49 -3.15 -26.65
N ALA A 146 -15.91 -3.78 -27.67
CA ALA A 146 -15.93 -3.25 -29.02
C ALA A 146 -17.41 -3.15 -29.45
N ILE A 147 -17.91 -1.93 -29.56
CA ILE A 147 -19.15 -1.66 -30.30
C ILE A 147 -18.86 -2.03 -31.75
N ARG A 148 -19.51 -3.09 -32.24
CA ARG A 148 -19.70 -3.32 -33.67
C ARG A 148 -21.01 -2.68 -34.10
#